data_AF-A0A1B6JDI4-F1
#
_entry.id   AF-A0A1B6JDI4-F1
#
_cell.length_a   1.000
_cell.length_b   1.000
_cell.length_c   1.000
_cell.angle_alpha   90.00
_cell.angle_beta   90.00
_cell.angle_gamma   90.00
#
_symmetry.space_group_name_H-M   'P 1'
#
loop_
_entity.id
_entity.type
_entity.pdbx_description
1 polymer ?
#
loop_
_entity_poly.entity_id
_entity_poly.type
_entity_poly.pdbx_seq_one_letter_code
_entity_poly.pdbx_strand_id
1 'polypeptide(L)'
;RPIPLTEYLKVNSGVYDASTLKLIYNIQPIVKFKSDTGDVINLCLESLLAGHSVLVFCPTRSWCETCAQQIAAEFRRIGYEKTDVGLQVREQLDGNAISDVLEQLKRCPAGLDQALGRSVAFGVAFHHAGLTMDERDIVEGAFRTSVLRVLVATSTLSSGVNLPARRVLIRCPPRSRDADVLTYRQMVGRAGRMGKDTEGESFLICNGSERGLGEQLVRAQLPPVESSLVVGDLSSSLKRAVLEVIASGVVSTTEDVEVYTGCTFLASSTGREELGDPLAACVEYLQVNEFVRVTGHALGATPLAEACLSASLPPDQGLKLLKELHRARQCFVLESELHVIYQVTPYSVSEQWGQLDWLRVLSLWE
;
A
#
# COMPACT_ATOMS: atom_id res chain seq x y z
N ARG A 1 -0.78 22.65 7.57
CA ARG A 1 -1.82 21.90 6.82
C ARG A 1 -2.94 22.88 6.48
N PRO A 2 -3.41 22.99 5.22
CA PRO A 2 -4.43 23.96 4.83
C PRO A 2 -5.81 23.68 5.46
N ILE A 3 -6.11 22.39 5.71
CA ILE A 3 -7.26 21.95 6.49
C ILE A 3 -6.74 21.41 7.84
N PRO A 4 -7.18 21.90 9.00
CA PRO A 4 -6.76 21.37 10.29
C PRO A 4 -7.15 19.90 10.42
N LEU A 5 -6.25 19.07 10.98
CA LEU A 5 -6.54 17.67 11.29
C LEU A 5 -6.67 17.52 12.79
N THR A 6 -7.77 16.93 13.22
CA THR A 6 -7.98 16.48 14.60
C THR A 6 -7.89 14.96 14.65
N GLU A 7 -6.93 14.45 15.42
CA GLU A 7 -6.69 13.02 15.60
C GLU A 7 -7.31 12.55 16.92
N TYR A 8 -8.06 11.45 16.86
CA TYR A 8 -8.74 10.86 18.00
C TYR A 8 -8.32 9.39 18.18
N LEU A 9 -8.16 9.00 19.45
CA LEU A 9 -8.08 7.60 19.87
C LEU A 9 -9.43 7.21 20.47
N LYS A 10 -10.08 6.19 19.91
CA LYS A 10 -11.38 5.70 20.36
C LYS A 10 -11.20 4.36 21.06
N VAL A 11 -11.49 4.29 22.36
CA VAL A 11 -11.37 3.07 23.16
C VAL A 11 -12.71 2.72 23.78
N ASN A 12 -13.26 1.56 23.41
CA ASN A 12 -14.64 1.19 23.75
C ASN A 12 -15.58 2.33 23.34
N SER A 13 -16.37 2.94 24.22
CA SER A 13 -17.22 4.11 23.88
C SER A 13 -16.53 5.47 24.01
N GLY A 14 -15.35 5.55 24.64
CA GLY A 14 -14.68 6.81 24.93
C GLY A 14 -13.84 7.30 23.76
N VAL A 15 -13.97 8.59 23.43
CA VAL A 15 -13.15 9.29 22.43
C VAL A 15 -12.17 10.21 23.14
N TYR A 16 -10.89 9.98 22.88
CA TYR A 16 -9.78 10.68 23.50
C TYR A 16 -9.05 11.50 22.43
N ASP A 17 -8.58 12.68 22.80
CA ASP A 17 -7.67 13.47 21.95
C ASP A 17 -6.35 12.71 21.77
N ALA A 18 -5.89 12.50 20.54
CA ALA A 18 -4.70 11.70 20.28
C ALA A 18 -3.40 12.31 20.87
N SER A 19 -3.33 13.64 20.99
CA SER A 19 -2.14 14.32 21.47
C SER A 19 -2.05 14.29 23.01
N THR A 20 -3.14 14.63 23.68
CA THR A 20 -3.21 14.77 25.13
C THR A 20 -3.68 13.50 25.84
N LEU A 21 -4.30 12.56 25.12
CA LEU A 21 -5.00 11.38 25.64
C LEU A 21 -6.09 11.71 26.68
N LYS A 22 -6.59 12.94 26.68
CA LYS A 22 -7.72 13.33 27.52
C LYS A 22 -9.02 12.89 26.87
N LEU A 23 -9.93 12.33 27.68
CA LEU A 23 -11.28 12.01 27.25
C LEU A 23 -11.99 13.30 26.84
N ILE A 24 -12.53 13.33 25.62
CA ILE A 24 -13.30 14.44 25.10
C ILE A 24 -14.79 14.18 25.33
N TYR A 25 -15.27 13.02 24.88
CA TYR A 25 -16.67 12.61 25.02
C TYR A 25 -16.81 11.09 24.93
N ASN A 26 -18.01 10.59 25.24
CA ASN A 26 -18.40 9.20 25.00
C ASN A 26 -19.38 9.15 23.84
N ILE A 27 -19.17 8.24 22.89
CA ILE A 27 -20.06 8.03 21.76
C ILE A 27 -21.45 7.65 22.28
N GLN A 28 -22.45 8.39 21.81
CA GLN A 28 -23.87 8.09 22.00
C GLN A 28 -24.46 7.76 20.63
N PRO A 29 -24.79 6.48 20.35
CA PRO A 29 -25.30 6.10 19.04
C PRO A 29 -26.62 6.80 18.69
N ILE A 30 -26.72 7.31 17.46
CA ILE A 30 -27.93 7.97 16.95
C ILE A 30 -29.08 6.97 16.84
N VAL A 31 -28.73 5.74 16.43
CA VAL A 31 -29.65 4.61 16.27
C VAL A 31 -29.06 3.41 16.99
N LYS A 32 -29.92 2.53 17.52
CA LYS A 32 -29.46 1.25 18.08
C LYS A 32 -29.14 0.27 16.95
N PHE A 33 -27.91 -0.23 16.93
CA PHE A 33 -27.46 -1.27 15.99
C PHE A 33 -27.47 -2.63 16.67
N LYS A 34 -27.78 -3.70 15.91
CA LYS A 34 -27.69 -5.07 16.42
C LYS A 34 -26.24 -5.50 16.67
N SER A 35 -25.32 -5.04 15.82
CA SER A 35 -23.89 -5.26 15.94
C SER A 35 -23.17 -4.08 15.27
N ASP A 36 -22.41 -3.32 16.05
CA ASP A 36 -21.52 -2.27 15.55
C ASP A 36 -20.19 -2.36 16.29
N THR A 37 -19.32 -3.26 15.83
CA THR A 37 -18.02 -3.46 16.45
C THR A 37 -17.16 -2.22 16.26
N GLY A 38 -16.97 -1.47 17.34
CA GLY A 38 -16.11 -0.29 17.32
C GLY A 38 -16.83 1.01 16.95
N ASP A 39 -18.16 1.05 16.94
CA ASP A 39 -18.98 2.22 16.58
C ASP A 39 -18.72 2.74 15.15
N VAL A 40 -18.23 1.86 14.25
CA VAL A 40 -17.87 2.21 12.88
C VAL A 40 -19.10 2.62 12.09
N ILE A 41 -20.19 1.85 12.21
CA ILE A 41 -21.44 2.12 11.50
C ILE A 41 -22.03 3.44 12.00
N ASN A 42 -22.04 3.67 13.32
CA ASN A 42 -22.51 4.92 13.90
C ASN A 42 -21.71 6.14 13.42
N LEU A 43 -20.38 6.08 13.43
CA LEU A 43 -19.53 7.18 12.95
C LEU A 43 -19.68 7.44 11.45
N CYS A 44 -19.93 6.39 10.66
CA CYS A 44 -20.27 6.52 9.25
C CYS A 44 -21.64 7.19 9.05
N LEU A 45 -22.65 6.79 9.83
CA LEU A 45 -23.99 7.36 9.77
C LEU A 45 -23.97 8.85 10.16
N GLU A 46 -23.30 9.20 11.25
CA GLU A 46 -23.14 10.59 11.69
C GLU A 46 -22.55 11.47 10.57
N SER A 47 -21.50 10.99 9.91
CA SER A 47 -20.87 11.70 8.80
C SER A 47 -21.77 11.78 7.57
N LEU A 48 -22.51 10.70 7.26
CA LEU A 48 -23.47 10.68 6.16
C LEU A 48 -24.55 11.74 6.37
N LEU A 49 -25.14 11.80 7.58
CA LEU A 49 -26.19 12.75 7.92
C LEU A 49 -25.71 14.21 7.83
N ALA A 50 -24.42 14.46 8.09
CA ALA A 50 -23.77 15.76 7.87
C ALA A 50 -23.40 16.03 6.39
N GLY A 51 -23.73 15.11 5.46
CA GLY A 51 -23.40 15.22 4.03
C GLY A 51 -21.93 15.04 3.71
N HIS A 52 -21.18 14.39 4.60
CA HIS A 52 -19.74 14.19 4.49
C HIS A 52 -19.38 12.78 4.03
N SER A 53 -18.16 12.62 3.51
CA SER A 53 -17.62 11.32 3.11
C SER A 53 -16.67 10.74 4.15
N VAL A 54 -16.66 9.41 4.26
CA VAL A 54 -15.85 8.66 5.23
C VAL A 54 -14.97 7.64 4.52
N LEU A 55 -13.70 7.59 4.90
CA LEU A 55 -12.77 6.56 4.49
C LEU A 55 -12.47 5.63 5.67
N VAL A 56 -12.73 4.34 5.54
CA VAL A 56 -12.57 3.35 6.61
C VAL A 56 -11.45 2.39 6.24
N PHE A 57 -10.38 2.35 7.03
CA PHE A 57 -9.28 1.41 6.84
C PHE A 57 -9.48 0.13 7.64
N CYS A 58 -9.39 -1.00 6.93
CA CYS A 58 -9.48 -2.35 7.49
C CYS A 58 -8.21 -3.17 7.18
N PRO A 59 -7.87 -4.16 8.02
CA PRO A 59 -6.60 -4.90 7.91
C PRO A 59 -6.56 -5.89 6.74
N THR A 60 -7.70 -6.48 6.36
CA THR A 60 -7.76 -7.55 5.33
C THR A 60 -8.83 -7.26 4.28
N ARG A 61 -8.71 -7.90 3.12
CA ARG A 61 -9.68 -7.78 2.01
C ARG A 61 -11.09 -8.21 2.45
N SER A 62 -11.18 -9.39 3.06
CA SER A 62 -12.43 -9.93 3.62
C SER A 62 -13.07 -9.00 4.67
N TRP A 63 -12.26 -8.34 5.52
CA TRP A 63 -12.79 -7.35 6.46
C TRP A 63 -13.35 -6.11 5.76
N CYS A 64 -12.73 -5.66 4.67
CA CYS A 64 -13.24 -4.53 3.89
C CYS A 64 -14.62 -4.86 3.31
N GLU A 65 -14.74 -6.01 2.64
CA GLU A 65 -16.00 -6.50 2.06
C GLU A 65 -17.10 -6.64 3.12
N THR A 66 -16.79 -7.36 4.22
CA THR A 66 -17.75 -7.58 5.32
C THR A 66 -18.19 -6.26 5.96
N CYS A 67 -17.25 -5.35 6.21
CA CYS A 67 -17.56 -4.05 6.80
C CYS A 67 -18.43 -3.19 5.87
N ALA A 68 -18.09 -3.13 4.58
CA ALA A 68 -18.85 -2.37 3.61
C ALA A 68 -20.29 -2.91 3.47
N GLN A 69 -20.45 -4.24 3.48
CA GLN A 69 -21.77 -4.88 3.47
C GLN A 69 -22.57 -4.58 4.75
N GLN A 70 -21.95 -4.60 5.92
CA GLN A 70 -22.60 -4.27 7.19
C GLN A 70 -23.09 -2.82 7.22
N ILE A 71 -22.24 -1.86 6.81
CA ILE A 71 -22.62 -0.45 6.74
C ILE A 71 -23.77 -0.25 5.74
N ALA A 72 -23.66 -0.83 4.54
CA ALA A 72 -24.70 -0.73 3.51
C ALA A 72 -26.03 -1.35 3.96
N ALA A 73 -26.00 -2.48 4.67
CA ALA A 73 -27.20 -3.14 5.19
C ALA A 73 -27.92 -2.28 6.25
N GLU A 74 -27.17 -1.61 7.13
CA GLU A 74 -27.76 -0.69 8.11
C GLU A 74 -28.26 0.60 7.47
N PHE A 75 -27.53 1.17 6.49
CA PHE A 75 -28.02 2.32 5.71
C PHE A 75 -29.30 1.98 4.95
N ARG A 76 -29.37 0.79 4.36
CA ARG A 76 -30.61 0.26 3.77
C ARG A 76 -31.73 0.19 4.80
N ARG A 77 -31.51 -0.46 5.94
CA ARG A 77 -32.53 -0.63 6.98
C ARG A 77 -33.07 0.72 7.45
N ILE A 78 -32.18 1.64 7.84
CA ILE A 78 -32.53 2.99 8.30
C ILE A 78 -33.23 3.76 7.18
N GLY A 79 -32.72 3.66 5.95
CA GLY A 79 -33.29 4.30 4.77
C GLY A 79 -34.67 3.77 4.36
N TYR A 80 -35.11 2.59 4.83
CA TYR A 80 -36.50 2.12 4.64
C TYR A 80 -37.44 2.53 5.77
N GLU A 81 -36.89 2.93 6.92
CA GLU A 81 -37.69 3.42 8.03
C GLU A 81 -38.26 4.82 7.70
N LYS A 82 -39.51 5.04 8.14
CA LYS A 82 -40.21 6.34 7.99
C LYS A 82 -39.90 7.26 9.17
N THR A 83 -38.63 7.30 9.59
CA THR A 83 -38.11 8.19 10.63
C THR A 83 -37.42 9.39 10.00
N ASP A 84 -37.21 10.46 10.76
CA ASP A 84 -36.48 11.66 10.28
C ASP A 84 -35.06 11.29 9.83
N VAL A 85 -34.38 10.41 10.58
CA VAL A 85 -33.06 9.89 10.22
C VAL A 85 -33.12 9.11 8.90
N GLY A 86 -34.15 8.29 8.70
CA GLY A 86 -34.35 7.54 7.46
C GLY A 86 -34.59 8.44 6.25
N LEU A 87 -35.32 9.55 6.42
CA LEU A 87 -35.50 10.58 5.38
C LEU A 87 -34.14 11.23 5.01
N GLN A 88 -33.37 11.64 6.02
CA GLN A 88 -32.05 12.26 5.80
C GLN A 88 -31.08 11.30 5.10
N VAL A 89 -31.05 10.01 5.46
CA VAL A 89 -30.21 9.01 4.77
C VAL A 89 -30.58 8.94 3.28
N ARG A 90 -31.87 8.95 2.93
CA ARG A 90 -32.31 8.92 1.52
C ARG A 90 -31.91 10.18 0.76
N GLU A 91 -31.99 11.35 1.39
CA GLU A 91 -31.60 12.63 0.77
C GLU A 91 -30.09 12.69 0.44
N GLN A 92 -29.26 11.98 1.20
CA GLN A 92 -27.82 11.98 1.01
C GLN A 92 -27.32 11.01 -0.07
N LEU A 93 -28.19 10.12 -0.56
CA LEU A 93 -27.89 9.09 -1.54
C LEU A 93 -28.60 9.38 -2.87
N ASP A 94 -27.83 9.73 -3.91
CA ASP A 94 -28.37 9.94 -5.25
C ASP A 94 -28.55 8.60 -5.97
N GLY A 95 -29.80 8.14 -6.04
CA GLY A 95 -30.14 6.87 -6.68
C GLY A 95 -29.81 6.80 -8.17
N ASN A 96 -29.86 7.91 -8.90
CA ASN A 96 -29.54 7.93 -10.34
C ASN A 96 -28.04 7.78 -10.53
N ALA A 97 -27.24 8.58 -9.82
CA ALA A 97 -25.79 8.49 -9.89
C ALA A 97 -25.26 7.12 -9.40
N ILE A 98 -25.89 6.54 -8.36
CA ILE A 98 -25.58 5.18 -7.91
C ILE A 98 -25.90 4.15 -9.00
N SER A 99 -27.03 4.29 -9.70
CA SER A 99 -27.38 3.40 -10.80
C SER A 99 -26.35 3.46 -11.94
N ASP A 100 -25.86 4.64 -12.27
CA ASP A 100 -24.81 4.82 -13.30
C ASP A 100 -23.52 4.10 -12.91
N VAL A 101 -23.10 4.23 -11.64
CA VAL A 101 -21.92 3.51 -11.12
C VAL A 101 -22.10 1.99 -11.21
N LEU A 102 -23.28 1.48 -10.83
CA LEU A 102 -23.59 0.06 -10.94
C LEU A 102 -23.59 -0.41 -12.40
N GLU A 103 -24.02 0.42 -13.34
CA GLU A 103 -24.00 0.09 -14.76
C GLU A 103 -22.57 0.07 -15.32
N GLN A 104 -21.72 1.02 -14.93
CA GLN A 104 -20.30 1.03 -15.28
C GLN A 104 -19.60 -0.24 -14.79
N LEU A 105 -19.80 -0.62 -13.51
CA LEU A 105 -19.21 -1.83 -12.94
C LEU A 105 -19.69 -3.11 -13.65
N LYS A 106 -20.97 -3.17 -14.06
CA LYS A 106 -21.49 -4.31 -14.84
C LYS A 106 -20.83 -4.46 -16.20
N ARG A 107 -20.33 -3.37 -16.79
CA ARG A 107 -19.66 -3.35 -18.11
C ARG A 107 -18.17 -3.68 -18.03
N CYS A 108 -17.59 -3.78 -16.83
CA CYS A 108 -16.21 -4.23 -16.64
C CYS A 108 -16.03 -5.70 -17.10
N PRO A 109 -14.84 -6.10 -17.59
CA PRO A 109 -14.58 -7.48 -18.02
C PRO A 109 -14.80 -8.53 -16.91
N ALA A 110 -14.59 -8.15 -15.65
CA ALA A 110 -14.84 -9.01 -14.49
C ALA A 110 -16.34 -9.19 -14.16
N GLY A 111 -17.21 -8.35 -14.73
CA GLY A 111 -18.61 -8.24 -14.34
C GLY A 111 -18.80 -7.58 -12.96
N LEU A 112 -20.05 -7.39 -12.55
CA LEU A 112 -20.37 -6.82 -11.25
C LEU A 112 -20.32 -7.90 -10.15
N ASP A 113 -19.34 -7.80 -9.27
CA ASP A 113 -19.31 -8.59 -8.04
C ASP A 113 -20.57 -8.35 -7.18
N GLN A 114 -21.12 -9.43 -6.60
CA GLN A 114 -22.34 -9.36 -5.83
C GLN A 114 -22.19 -8.58 -4.53
N ALA A 115 -21.04 -8.71 -3.85
CA ALA A 115 -20.78 -7.98 -2.61
C ALA A 115 -20.64 -6.49 -2.91
N LEU A 116 -19.88 -6.14 -3.94
CA LEU A 116 -19.68 -4.75 -4.37
C LEU A 116 -21.00 -4.11 -4.79
N GLY A 117 -21.79 -4.79 -5.62
CA GLY A 117 -23.09 -4.30 -6.08
C GLY A 117 -24.08 -4.04 -4.94
N ARG A 118 -24.12 -4.93 -3.93
CA ARG A 118 -24.98 -4.75 -2.74
C ARG A 118 -24.55 -3.55 -1.90
N SER A 119 -23.25 -3.32 -1.77
CA SER A 119 -22.73 -2.16 -1.03
C SER A 119 -22.99 -0.85 -1.79
N VAL A 120 -22.65 -0.81 -3.08
CA VAL A 120 -22.72 0.40 -3.92
C VAL A 120 -24.16 0.92 -4.03
N ALA A 121 -25.14 0.02 -4.05
CA ALA A 121 -26.57 0.37 -4.05
C ALA A 121 -27.00 1.30 -2.89
N PHE A 122 -26.21 1.40 -1.82
CA PHE A 122 -26.47 2.28 -0.67
C PHE A 122 -25.33 3.27 -0.42
N GLY A 123 -24.58 3.64 -1.46
CA GLY A 123 -23.52 4.66 -1.39
C GLY A 123 -22.27 4.21 -0.61
N VAL A 124 -22.06 2.91 -0.48
CA VAL A 124 -20.90 2.32 0.23
C VAL A 124 -20.11 1.46 -0.75
N ALA A 125 -18.79 1.47 -0.72
CA ALA A 125 -17.98 0.52 -1.49
C ALA A 125 -16.80 0.02 -0.67
N PHE A 126 -16.19 -1.07 -1.14
CA PHE A 126 -14.88 -1.51 -0.65
C PHE A 126 -13.81 -1.34 -1.74
N HIS A 127 -12.55 -1.20 -1.33
CA HIS A 127 -11.40 -1.05 -2.22
C HIS A 127 -10.19 -1.83 -1.71
N HIS A 128 -9.69 -2.75 -2.53
CA HIS A 128 -8.50 -3.53 -2.20
C HIS A 128 -7.85 -4.13 -3.46
N ALA A 129 -6.68 -4.73 -3.28
CA ALA A 129 -5.90 -5.34 -4.34
C ALA A 129 -6.60 -6.48 -5.12
N GLY A 130 -7.70 -7.03 -4.60
CA GLY A 130 -8.55 -8.01 -5.31
C GLY A 130 -9.49 -7.44 -6.39
N LEU A 131 -9.75 -6.12 -6.40
CA LEU A 131 -10.51 -5.49 -7.48
C LEU A 131 -9.61 -5.29 -8.70
N THR A 132 -10.17 -5.37 -9.90
CA THR A 132 -9.48 -4.98 -11.15
C THR A 132 -9.17 -3.49 -11.17
N MET A 133 -8.28 -3.04 -12.06
CA MET A 133 -7.97 -1.61 -12.19
C MET A 133 -9.20 -0.80 -12.62
N ASP A 134 -9.99 -1.33 -13.57
CA ASP A 134 -11.22 -0.68 -14.05
C ASP A 134 -12.24 -0.47 -12.92
N GLU A 135 -12.46 -1.49 -12.08
CA GLU A 135 -13.35 -1.38 -10.93
C GLU A 135 -12.86 -0.35 -9.91
N ARG A 136 -11.54 -0.31 -9.65
CA ARG A 136 -10.94 0.70 -8.76
C ARG A 136 -11.17 2.08 -9.32
N ASP A 137 -10.89 2.33 -10.59
CA ASP A 137 -11.07 3.65 -11.21
C ASP A 137 -12.51 4.16 -11.09
N ILE A 138 -13.50 3.28 -11.29
CA ILE A 138 -14.92 3.59 -11.13
C ILE A 138 -15.25 3.93 -9.67
N VAL A 139 -14.85 3.08 -8.72
CA VAL A 139 -15.11 3.29 -7.29
C VAL A 139 -14.44 4.56 -6.78
N GLU A 140 -13.19 4.82 -7.18
CA GLU A 140 -12.43 6.00 -6.80
C GLU A 140 -13.04 7.28 -7.38
N GLY A 141 -13.47 7.24 -8.65
CA GLY A 141 -14.19 8.33 -9.30
C GLY A 141 -15.49 8.66 -8.58
N ALA A 142 -16.30 7.64 -8.29
CA ALA A 142 -17.59 7.77 -7.60
C ALA A 142 -17.45 8.28 -6.16
N PHE A 143 -16.38 7.92 -5.45
CA PHE A 143 -16.08 8.47 -4.12
C PHE A 143 -15.64 9.94 -4.20
N ARG A 144 -14.81 10.30 -5.19
CA ARG A 144 -14.34 11.67 -5.40
C ARG A 144 -15.49 12.65 -5.71
N THR A 145 -16.48 12.20 -6.47
CA THR A 145 -17.71 12.93 -6.78
C THR A 145 -18.77 12.84 -5.68
N SER A 146 -18.49 12.14 -4.58
CA SER A 146 -19.40 11.97 -3.43
C SER A 146 -20.70 11.21 -3.75
N VAL A 147 -20.75 10.47 -4.86
CA VAL A 147 -21.80 9.47 -5.14
C VAL A 147 -21.69 8.33 -4.13
N LEU A 148 -20.46 7.87 -3.89
CA LEU A 148 -20.15 7.00 -2.76
C LEU A 148 -19.79 7.86 -1.55
N ARG A 149 -20.48 7.64 -0.44
CA ARG A 149 -20.32 8.37 0.82
C ARG A 149 -19.35 7.67 1.76
N VAL A 150 -19.27 6.34 1.69
CA VAL A 150 -18.37 5.55 2.52
C VAL A 150 -17.52 4.65 1.63
N LEU A 151 -16.20 4.69 1.81
CA LEU A 151 -15.27 3.80 1.15
C LEU A 151 -14.50 3.01 2.21
N VAL A 152 -14.53 1.68 2.14
CA VAL A 152 -13.80 0.79 3.05
C VAL A 152 -12.60 0.19 2.33
N ALA A 153 -11.39 0.48 2.77
CA ALA A 153 -10.18 0.12 2.04
C ALA A 153 -9.11 -0.58 2.90
N THR A 154 -8.24 -1.34 2.23
CA THR A 154 -6.98 -1.82 2.83
C THR A 154 -5.92 -0.72 2.86
N SER A 155 -4.85 -0.93 3.63
CA SER A 155 -3.72 0.01 3.74
C SER A 155 -3.06 0.35 2.40
N THR A 156 -3.15 -0.50 1.39
CA THR A 156 -2.64 -0.23 0.04
C THR A 156 -3.19 1.06 -0.57
N LEU A 157 -4.40 1.49 -0.19
CA LEU A 157 -4.96 2.75 -0.65
C LEU A 157 -4.22 3.95 -0.04
N SER A 158 -3.59 3.81 1.14
CA SER A 158 -2.97 4.93 1.86
C SER A 158 -1.81 5.57 1.10
N SER A 159 -1.10 4.81 0.28
CA SER A 159 0.03 5.26 -0.54
C SER A 159 -0.29 5.40 -2.04
N GLY A 160 -1.40 4.82 -2.53
CA GLY A 160 -1.61 4.62 -3.97
C GLY A 160 -2.22 5.78 -4.75
N VAL A 161 -3.17 6.52 -4.19
CA VAL A 161 -4.00 7.49 -4.95
C VAL A 161 -4.42 8.68 -4.08
N ASN A 162 -4.71 9.84 -4.63
CA ASN A 162 -5.18 10.99 -3.84
C ASN A 162 -6.71 10.98 -3.64
N LEU A 163 -7.18 10.32 -2.58
CA LEU A 163 -8.60 10.25 -2.21
C LEU A 163 -8.80 10.76 -0.78
N PRO A 164 -9.00 12.08 -0.62
CA PRO A 164 -9.31 12.66 0.67
C PRO A 164 -10.79 12.46 1.04
N ALA A 165 -11.05 12.32 2.34
CA ALA A 165 -12.39 12.21 2.92
C ALA A 165 -12.50 13.19 4.09
N ARG A 166 -13.72 13.60 4.46
CA ARG A 166 -13.91 14.46 5.64
C ARG A 166 -13.39 13.76 6.90
N ARG A 167 -13.75 12.48 7.06
CA ARG A 167 -13.43 11.66 8.22
C ARG A 167 -12.72 10.38 7.79
N VAL A 168 -11.68 9.99 8.54
CA VAL A 168 -10.96 8.73 8.38
C VAL A 168 -11.17 7.86 9.61
N LEU A 169 -11.55 6.59 9.44
CA LEU A 169 -11.69 5.61 10.52
C LEU A 169 -10.65 4.51 10.31
N ILE A 170 -9.91 4.12 11.34
CA ILE A 170 -8.93 3.03 11.30
C ILE A 170 -9.40 1.95 12.28
N ARG A 171 -9.91 0.82 11.75
CA ARG A 171 -10.68 -0.17 12.53
C ARG A 171 -9.87 -0.96 13.57
N CYS A 172 -8.55 -1.00 13.41
CA CYS A 172 -7.65 -1.58 14.39
C CYS A 172 -6.25 -0.95 14.24
N PRO A 173 -5.48 -0.83 15.34
CA PRO A 173 -4.07 -0.50 15.21
C PRO A 173 -3.37 -1.63 14.44
N PRO A 174 -2.55 -1.32 13.43
CA PRO A 174 -1.74 -2.34 12.79
C PRO A 174 -0.78 -2.97 13.82
N ARG A 175 -0.43 -4.24 13.61
CA ARG A 175 0.27 -5.06 14.64
C ARG A 175 1.76 -5.26 14.35
N SER A 176 2.28 -4.67 13.28
CA SER A 176 3.68 -4.76 12.85
C SER A 176 4.45 -3.54 13.38
N ARG A 177 5.45 -3.72 14.25
CA ARG A 177 6.00 -2.62 15.07
C ARG A 177 6.61 -1.43 14.31
N ASP A 178 7.20 -1.64 13.13
CA ASP A 178 7.97 -0.58 12.45
C ASP A 178 7.35 -0.09 11.13
N ALA A 179 6.64 -0.96 10.39
CA ALA A 179 5.95 -0.59 9.13
C ALA A 179 4.63 0.20 9.35
N ASP A 180 4.29 0.45 10.62
CA ASP A 180 2.97 0.90 11.04
C ASP A 180 2.85 2.42 11.17
N VAL A 181 3.87 3.12 11.70
CA VAL A 181 3.78 4.57 11.91
C VAL A 181 3.63 5.31 10.59
N LEU A 182 4.40 4.95 9.56
CA LEU A 182 4.27 5.55 8.22
C LEU A 182 2.88 5.30 7.63
N THR A 183 2.42 4.06 7.69
CA THR A 183 1.11 3.65 7.17
C THR A 183 -0.02 4.40 7.88
N TYR A 184 0.03 4.47 9.22
CA TYR A 184 -0.90 5.23 10.04
C TYR A 184 -0.91 6.72 9.66
N ARG A 185 0.27 7.35 9.55
CA ARG A 185 0.39 8.76 9.16
C ARG A 185 -0.16 9.03 7.76
N GLN A 186 0.03 8.10 6.82
CA GLN A 186 -0.57 8.18 5.48
C GLN A 186 -2.09 8.04 5.53
N MET A 187 -2.63 7.17 6.38
CA MET A 187 -4.08 7.01 6.55
C MET A 187 -4.73 8.28 7.12
N VAL A 188 -4.27 8.79 8.26
CA VAL A 188 -4.81 10.03 8.88
C VAL A 188 -4.56 11.27 8.02
N GLY A 189 -3.50 11.25 7.19
CA GLY A 189 -3.21 12.27 6.19
C GLY A 189 -4.34 12.49 5.18
N ARG A 190 -5.25 11.52 4.99
CA ARG A 190 -6.38 11.61 4.05
C ARG A 190 -7.61 12.32 4.60
N ALA A 191 -7.62 12.64 5.89
CA ALA A 191 -8.72 13.38 6.50
C ALA A 191 -8.68 14.88 6.11
N GLY A 192 -9.82 15.43 5.71
CA GLY A 192 -9.99 16.80 5.26
C GLY A 192 -9.73 16.99 3.75
N ARG A 193 -10.77 17.35 3.01
CA ARG A 193 -10.70 17.68 1.57
C ARG A 193 -10.41 19.16 1.37
N MET A 194 -9.24 19.46 0.79
CA MET A 194 -8.85 20.83 0.46
C MET A 194 -9.92 21.52 -0.42
N GLY A 195 -10.38 22.70 0.00
CA GLY A 195 -11.39 23.48 -0.72
C GLY A 195 -12.84 22.98 -0.58
N LYS A 196 -13.08 21.90 0.17
CA LYS A 196 -14.45 21.40 0.47
C LYS A 196 -14.75 21.38 1.97
N ASP A 197 -13.84 20.87 2.77
CA ASP A 197 -14.04 20.69 4.22
C ASP A 197 -13.32 21.81 5.01
N THR A 198 -13.87 22.17 6.17
CA THR A 198 -13.28 23.17 7.09
C THR A 198 -12.26 22.56 8.06
N GLU A 199 -12.31 21.26 8.25
CA GLU A 199 -11.47 20.44 9.15
C GLU A 199 -11.46 18.99 8.63
N GLY A 200 -10.54 18.18 9.14
CA GLY A 200 -10.48 16.74 8.91
C GLY A 200 -10.39 16.03 10.24
N GLU A 201 -11.05 14.89 10.36
CA GLU A 201 -11.02 14.09 11.57
C GLU A 201 -10.50 12.69 11.29
N SER A 202 -9.72 12.12 12.21
CA SER A 202 -9.35 10.71 12.14
C SER A 202 -9.58 9.99 13.46
N PHE A 203 -10.15 8.80 13.42
CA PHE A 203 -10.38 7.96 14.59
C PHE A 203 -9.60 6.66 14.48
N LEU A 204 -8.64 6.44 15.40
CA LEU A 204 -8.04 5.14 15.62
C LEU A 204 -8.91 4.34 16.60
N ILE A 205 -9.54 3.26 16.11
CA ILE A 205 -10.47 2.44 16.89
C ILE A 205 -9.68 1.31 17.55
N CYS A 206 -9.75 1.28 18.89
CA CYS A 206 -9.15 0.26 19.72
C CYS A 206 -10.20 -0.33 20.66
N ASN A 207 -10.06 -1.62 20.96
CA ASN A 207 -10.71 -2.22 22.13
C ASN A 207 -9.80 -2.05 23.37
N GLY A 208 -10.31 -2.37 24.56
CA GLY A 208 -9.59 -2.15 25.82
C GLY A 208 -8.20 -2.78 25.87
N SER A 209 -8.02 -3.97 25.26
CA SER A 209 -6.72 -4.65 25.15
C SER A 209 -5.72 -3.95 24.22
N GLU A 210 -6.22 -3.21 23.23
CA GLU A 210 -5.39 -2.54 22.21
C GLU A 210 -5.03 -1.09 22.59
N ARG A 211 -5.58 -0.57 23.69
CA ARG A 211 -5.38 0.82 24.12
C ARG A 211 -3.90 1.21 24.18
N GLY A 212 -3.05 0.39 24.80
CA GLY A 212 -1.63 0.69 24.93
C GLY A 212 -0.92 0.80 23.57
N LEU A 213 -1.27 -0.07 22.62
CA LEU A 213 -0.73 -0.02 21.26
C LEU A 213 -1.23 1.22 20.51
N GLY A 214 -2.52 1.56 20.64
CA GLY A 214 -3.10 2.77 20.06
C GLY A 214 -2.44 4.04 20.60
N GLU A 215 -2.23 4.14 21.91
CA GLU A 215 -1.56 5.29 22.55
C GLU A 215 -0.10 5.45 22.08
N GLN A 216 0.61 4.33 21.84
CA GLN A 216 1.95 4.36 21.27
C GLN A 216 1.92 4.84 19.82
N LEU A 217 1.02 4.31 19.00
CA LEU A 217 0.94 4.63 17.56
C LEU A 217 0.61 6.10 17.31
N VAL A 218 -0.36 6.67 18.02
CA VAL A 218 -0.75 8.09 17.82
C VAL A 218 0.36 9.06 18.22
N ARG A 219 1.21 8.68 19.18
CA ARG A 219 2.36 9.48 19.65
C ARG A 219 3.65 9.20 18.88
N ALA A 220 3.70 8.11 18.12
CA ALA A 220 4.90 7.72 17.41
C ALA A 220 5.29 8.76 16.35
N GLN A 221 6.59 9.03 16.29
CA GLN A 221 7.20 9.85 15.24
C GLN A 221 7.75 8.92 14.16
N LEU A 222 7.86 9.45 12.94
CA LEU A 222 8.50 8.70 11.86
C LEU A 222 9.98 8.47 12.23
N PRO A 223 10.50 7.25 12.06
CA PRO A 223 11.93 7.01 12.21
C PRO A 223 12.69 7.87 11.18
N PRO A 224 13.94 8.26 11.49
CA PRO A 224 14.82 8.90 10.50
C PRO A 224 14.95 8.04 9.24
N VAL A 225 15.13 8.71 8.10
CA VAL A 225 15.42 8.01 6.85
C VAL A 225 16.82 7.42 6.93
N GLU A 226 16.93 6.13 6.64
CA GLU A 226 18.22 5.41 6.57
C GLU A 226 18.56 5.09 5.11
N SER A 227 19.86 5.02 4.82
CA SER A 227 20.33 4.62 3.49
C SER A 227 20.02 3.15 3.23
N SER A 228 19.40 2.87 2.07
CA SER A 228 19.22 1.49 1.57
C SER A 228 20.48 0.91 0.90
N LEU A 229 21.55 1.70 0.79
CA LEU A 229 22.91 1.20 0.56
C LEU A 229 23.44 0.81 1.96
N VAL A 230 23.27 -0.45 2.36
CA VAL A 230 23.54 -0.92 3.72
C VAL A 230 25.05 -1.04 4.00
N VAL A 231 25.46 -0.74 5.24
CA VAL A 231 26.77 -1.09 5.81
C VAL A 231 26.66 -2.44 6.54
N GLY A 232 27.39 -3.46 6.10
CA GLY A 232 27.40 -4.78 6.72
C GLY A 232 27.77 -5.88 5.73
N ASP A 233 26.78 -6.34 4.94
CA ASP A 233 26.98 -7.24 3.81
C ASP A 233 26.98 -6.47 2.49
N LEU A 234 27.69 -6.98 1.48
CA LEU A 234 27.74 -6.39 0.14
C LEU A 234 26.31 -6.33 -0.47
N SER A 235 25.64 -5.20 -0.28
CA SER A 235 24.22 -5.06 -0.62
C SER A 235 24.00 -5.09 -2.12
N SER A 236 22.91 -5.72 -2.56
CA SER A 236 22.50 -5.75 -3.97
C SER A 236 22.32 -4.35 -4.55
N SER A 237 21.85 -3.40 -3.74
CA SER A 237 21.71 -1.99 -4.08
C SER A 237 23.05 -1.32 -4.38
N LEU A 238 24.10 -1.57 -3.57
CA LEU A 238 25.44 -1.03 -3.80
C LEU A 238 26.07 -1.65 -5.04
N LYS A 239 26.01 -2.99 -5.19
CA LYS A 239 26.49 -3.69 -6.39
C LYS A 239 25.86 -3.12 -7.66
N ARG A 240 24.55 -2.88 -7.63
CA ARG A 240 23.80 -2.30 -8.74
C ARG A 240 24.28 -0.88 -9.04
N ALA A 241 24.34 0.00 -8.03
CA ALA A 241 24.75 1.39 -8.22
C ALA A 241 26.17 1.50 -8.79
N VAL A 242 27.12 0.71 -8.28
CA VAL A 242 28.51 0.70 -8.76
C VAL A 242 28.59 0.12 -10.18
N LEU A 243 27.89 -0.97 -10.47
CA LEU A 243 27.84 -1.53 -11.82
C LEU A 243 27.28 -0.51 -12.83
N GLU A 244 26.19 0.17 -12.50
CA GLU A 244 25.52 1.11 -13.40
C GLU A 244 26.43 2.28 -13.79
N VAL A 245 27.20 2.86 -12.85
CA VAL A 245 28.11 3.98 -13.15
C VAL A 245 29.35 3.56 -13.94
N ILE A 246 29.84 2.33 -13.74
CA ILE A 246 30.95 1.78 -14.53
C ILE A 246 30.46 1.41 -15.94
N ALA A 247 29.32 0.70 -16.05
CA ALA A 247 28.76 0.24 -17.32
C ALA A 247 28.25 1.38 -18.20
N SER A 248 27.79 2.49 -17.62
CA SER A 248 27.42 3.70 -18.35
C SER A 248 28.62 4.55 -18.78
N GLY A 249 29.83 4.23 -18.30
CA GLY A 249 31.05 4.98 -18.60
C GLY A 249 31.18 6.31 -17.86
N VAL A 250 30.32 6.58 -16.87
CA VAL A 250 30.43 7.78 -16.00
C VAL A 250 31.67 7.70 -15.11
N VAL A 251 32.03 6.48 -14.71
CA VAL A 251 33.15 6.18 -13.81
C VAL A 251 34.08 5.21 -14.54
N SER A 252 35.38 5.53 -14.59
CA SER A 252 36.37 4.72 -15.31
C SER A 252 37.58 4.33 -14.44
N THR A 253 37.65 4.80 -13.20
CA THR A 253 38.72 4.48 -12.26
C THR A 253 38.21 4.11 -10.87
N THR A 254 39.03 3.45 -10.07
CA THR A 254 38.70 3.17 -8.65
C THR A 254 38.50 4.44 -7.83
N GLU A 255 39.27 5.50 -8.12
CA GLU A 255 39.13 6.81 -7.47
C GLU A 255 37.78 7.47 -7.82
N ASP A 256 37.32 7.35 -9.07
CA ASP A 256 36.02 7.85 -9.49
C ASP A 256 34.87 7.16 -8.74
N VAL A 257 34.99 5.85 -8.44
CA VAL A 257 34.01 5.10 -7.63
C VAL A 257 33.94 5.67 -6.22
N GLU A 258 35.08 5.98 -5.61
CA GLU A 258 35.14 6.61 -4.28
C GLU A 258 34.52 8.01 -4.26
N VAL A 259 34.76 8.80 -5.31
CA VAL A 259 34.13 10.13 -5.46
C VAL A 259 32.61 10.00 -5.58
N TYR A 260 32.12 9.13 -6.47
CA TYR A 260 30.68 8.89 -6.67
C TYR A 260 30.00 8.45 -5.37
N THR A 261 30.60 7.49 -4.67
CA THR A 261 30.05 6.95 -3.43
C THR A 261 30.11 7.97 -2.30
N GLY A 262 31.12 8.84 -2.29
CA GLY A 262 31.24 10.01 -1.42
C GLY A 262 30.16 11.08 -1.61
N CYS A 263 29.34 10.97 -2.67
CA CYS A 263 28.15 11.80 -2.93
C CYS A 263 26.82 11.12 -2.54
N THR A 264 26.85 9.89 -2.03
CA THR A 264 25.64 9.16 -1.66
C THR A 264 25.08 9.59 -0.30
N PHE A 265 23.78 9.28 -0.06
CA PHE A 265 23.18 9.48 1.26
C PHE A 265 23.89 8.67 2.35
N LEU A 266 24.40 7.47 2.00
CA LEU A 266 25.20 6.65 2.90
C LEU A 266 26.44 7.41 3.40
N ALA A 267 27.23 7.98 2.48
CA ALA A 267 28.42 8.77 2.83
C ALA A 267 28.10 9.96 3.73
N SER A 268 26.93 10.58 3.53
CA SER A 268 26.45 11.67 4.38
C SER A 268 26.04 11.21 5.78
N SER A 269 25.70 9.93 5.97
CA SER A 269 25.24 9.39 7.26
C SER A 269 26.36 8.75 8.09
N THR A 270 27.26 7.97 7.48
CA THR A 270 28.33 7.21 8.17
C THR A 270 29.71 7.86 8.06
N GLY A 271 29.87 8.85 7.18
CA GLY A 271 31.17 9.42 6.84
C GLY A 271 31.88 8.63 5.74
N ARG A 272 32.79 9.30 5.03
CA ARG A 272 33.47 8.73 3.84
C ARG A 272 34.47 7.64 4.19
N GLU A 273 35.06 7.68 5.38
CA GLU A 273 36.13 6.76 5.80
C GLU A 273 35.62 5.31 6.00
N GLU A 274 34.35 5.14 6.35
CA GLU A 274 33.73 3.82 6.58
C GLU A 274 33.29 3.12 5.28
N LEU A 275 33.47 3.77 4.11
CA LEU A 275 33.05 3.23 2.82
C LEU A 275 34.14 2.44 2.07
N GLY A 276 35.40 2.53 2.48
CA GLY A 276 36.51 1.90 1.76
C GLY A 276 36.35 0.39 1.59
N ASP A 277 36.18 -0.33 2.70
CA ASP A 277 36.12 -1.80 2.68
C ASP A 277 34.89 -2.34 1.91
N PRO A 278 33.67 -1.82 2.10
CA PRO A 278 32.51 -2.26 1.32
C PRO A 278 32.64 -2.01 -0.19
N LEU A 279 33.29 -0.91 -0.58
CA LEU A 279 33.49 -0.57 -2.00
C LEU A 279 34.54 -1.44 -2.65
N ALA A 280 35.65 -1.69 -1.97
CA ALA A 280 36.66 -2.63 -2.43
C ALA A 280 36.06 -4.02 -2.65
N ALA A 281 35.29 -4.52 -1.68
CA ALA A 281 34.56 -5.79 -1.80
C ALA A 281 33.53 -5.77 -2.95
N CYS A 282 32.90 -4.63 -3.22
CA CYS A 282 31.97 -4.47 -4.34
C CYS A 282 32.67 -4.58 -5.69
N VAL A 283 33.77 -3.86 -5.87
CA VAL A 283 34.56 -3.91 -7.12
C VAL A 283 35.15 -5.30 -7.31
N GLU A 284 35.66 -5.93 -6.25
CA GLU A 284 36.14 -7.31 -6.27
C GLU A 284 35.04 -8.28 -6.69
N TYR A 285 33.84 -8.18 -6.11
CA TYR A 285 32.70 -9.01 -6.51
C TYR A 285 32.37 -8.84 -8.01
N LEU A 286 32.33 -7.60 -8.51
CA LEU A 286 32.04 -7.34 -9.92
C LEU A 286 33.14 -7.87 -10.84
N GLN A 287 34.39 -7.85 -10.39
CA GLN A 287 35.52 -8.42 -11.13
C GLN A 287 35.48 -9.96 -11.16
N VAL A 288 35.29 -10.60 -10.01
CA VAL A 288 35.22 -12.06 -9.88
C VAL A 288 34.09 -12.65 -10.71
N ASN A 289 32.98 -11.93 -10.84
CA ASN A 289 31.81 -12.34 -11.62
C ASN A 289 31.81 -11.81 -13.06
N GLU A 290 32.97 -11.35 -13.57
CA GLU A 290 33.17 -10.91 -14.96
C GLU A 290 32.26 -9.76 -15.42
N PHE A 291 31.74 -8.94 -14.51
CA PHE A 291 31.03 -7.70 -14.86
C PHE A 291 32.02 -6.58 -15.22
N VAL A 292 33.14 -6.49 -14.50
CA VAL A 292 34.12 -5.42 -14.67
C VAL A 292 35.51 -6.01 -14.85
N ARG A 293 36.29 -5.42 -15.76
CA ARG A 293 37.73 -5.67 -15.90
C ARG A 293 38.49 -4.57 -15.19
N VAL A 294 39.46 -4.97 -14.38
CA VAL A 294 40.33 -4.04 -13.64
C VAL A 294 41.75 -4.15 -14.20
N THR A 295 42.31 -3.03 -14.66
CA THR A 295 43.69 -2.92 -15.17
C THR A 295 44.40 -1.77 -14.48
N GLY A 296 45.19 -2.08 -13.45
CA GLY A 296 45.71 -1.07 -12.53
C GLY A 296 44.55 -0.36 -11.84
N HIS A 297 44.43 0.96 -12.05
CA HIS A 297 43.31 1.76 -11.53
C HIS A 297 42.14 1.89 -12.52
N ALA A 298 42.30 1.47 -13.76
CA ALA A 298 41.26 1.60 -14.78
C ALA A 298 40.23 0.47 -14.66
N LEU A 299 38.96 0.84 -14.76
CA LEU A 299 37.79 -0.02 -14.74
C LEU A 299 37.14 -0.01 -16.11
N GLY A 300 36.87 -1.20 -16.67
CA GLY A 300 36.16 -1.35 -17.93
C GLY A 300 34.98 -2.31 -17.79
N ALA A 301 33.81 -1.91 -18.28
CA ALA A 301 32.64 -2.79 -18.30
C ALA A 301 32.81 -3.93 -19.32
N THR A 302 32.28 -5.11 -18.99
CA THR A 302 32.18 -6.22 -19.94
C THR A 302 30.82 -6.20 -20.66
N PRO A 303 30.65 -6.99 -21.74
CA PRO A 303 29.35 -7.16 -22.37
C PRO A 303 28.26 -7.67 -21.39
N LEU A 304 28.65 -8.39 -20.33
CA LEU A 304 27.71 -8.84 -19.30
C LEU A 304 27.22 -7.66 -18.44
N ALA A 305 28.10 -6.73 -18.10
CA ALA A 305 27.73 -5.49 -17.40
C ALA A 305 26.82 -4.61 -18.26
N GLU A 306 27.18 -4.39 -19.53
CA GLU A 306 26.37 -3.62 -20.48
C GLU A 306 24.99 -4.27 -20.68
N ALA A 307 24.92 -5.60 -20.75
CA ALA A 307 23.66 -6.33 -20.84
C ALA A 307 22.80 -6.15 -19.57
N CYS A 308 23.39 -6.21 -18.38
CA CYS A 308 22.65 -6.00 -17.13
C CYS A 308 22.14 -4.56 -16.97
N LEU A 309 22.96 -3.58 -17.35
CA LEU A 309 22.54 -2.17 -17.42
C LEU A 309 21.36 -2.01 -18.39
N SER A 310 21.49 -2.55 -19.61
CA SER A 310 20.45 -2.47 -20.65
C SER A 310 19.16 -3.18 -20.24
N ALA A 311 19.26 -4.28 -19.48
CA ALA A 311 18.12 -5.03 -18.98
C ALA A 311 17.55 -4.47 -17.66
N SER A 312 18.16 -3.42 -17.08
CA SER A 312 17.79 -2.90 -15.75
C SER A 312 17.84 -3.96 -14.64
N LEU A 313 18.78 -4.91 -14.73
CA LEU A 313 18.92 -6.02 -13.78
C LEU A 313 20.10 -5.80 -12.82
N PRO A 314 19.91 -6.00 -11.51
CA PRO A 314 21.03 -5.99 -10.57
C PRO A 314 21.96 -7.19 -10.83
N PRO A 315 23.27 -7.09 -10.50
CA PRO A 315 24.26 -8.12 -10.80
C PRO A 315 23.87 -9.53 -10.34
N ASP A 316 23.34 -9.66 -9.12
CA ASP A 316 22.91 -10.94 -8.55
C ASP A 316 21.77 -11.59 -9.36
N GLN A 317 20.86 -10.80 -9.92
CA GLN A 317 19.78 -11.31 -10.79
C GLN A 317 20.29 -11.59 -12.21
N GLY A 318 21.19 -10.76 -12.71
CA GLY A 318 21.86 -10.97 -14.00
C GLY A 318 22.56 -12.33 -14.09
N LEU A 319 23.31 -12.71 -13.04
CA LEU A 319 23.96 -14.02 -12.97
C LEU A 319 22.97 -15.18 -12.94
N LYS A 320 21.88 -15.06 -12.17
CA LYS A 320 20.82 -16.07 -12.10
C LYS A 320 20.16 -16.26 -13.46
N LEU A 321 19.82 -15.16 -14.13
CA LEU A 321 19.22 -15.19 -15.46
C LEU A 321 20.18 -15.80 -16.49
N LEU A 322 21.44 -15.39 -16.49
CA LEU A 322 22.46 -15.94 -17.41
C LEU A 322 22.60 -17.46 -17.25
N LYS A 323 22.63 -17.95 -16.01
CA LYS A 323 22.69 -19.38 -15.70
C LYS A 323 21.45 -20.13 -16.22
N GLU A 324 20.26 -19.57 -16.00
CA GLU A 324 19.00 -20.17 -16.49
C GLU A 324 18.93 -20.18 -18.02
N LEU A 325 19.34 -19.10 -18.69
CA LEU A 325 19.41 -19.03 -20.15
C LEU A 325 20.43 -20.03 -20.72
N HIS A 326 21.59 -20.20 -20.08
CA HIS A 326 22.55 -21.23 -20.49
C HIS A 326 21.96 -22.64 -20.38
N ARG A 327 21.24 -22.93 -19.28
CA ARG A 327 20.55 -24.21 -19.09
C ARG A 327 19.46 -24.43 -20.14
N ALA A 328 18.64 -23.42 -20.39
CA ALA A 328 17.57 -23.45 -21.38
C ALA A 328 18.13 -23.68 -22.80
N ARG A 329 19.28 -23.07 -23.13
CA ARG A 329 19.97 -23.28 -24.42
C ARG A 329 20.47 -24.70 -24.64
N GLN A 330 20.74 -25.46 -23.58
CA GLN A 330 21.18 -26.85 -23.68
C GLN A 330 20.01 -27.80 -23.97
N CYS A 331 18.81 -27.47 -23.50
CA CYS A 331 17.61 -28.26 -23.72
C CYS A 331 16.38 -27.35 -23.66
N PHE A 332 15.88 -26.93 -24.84
CA PHE A 332 14.71 -26.07 -24.96
C PHE A 332 13.53 -26.85 -25.54
N VAL A 333 12.37 -26.80 -24.87
CA VAL A 333 11.16 -27.52 -25.30
C VAL A 333 10.32 -26.57 -26.15
N LEU A 334 10.11 -26.92 -27.41
CA LEU A 334 9.34 -26.12 -28.39
C LEU A 334 7.94 -26.68 -28.68
N GLU A 335 7.57 -27.81 -28.07
CA GLU A 335 6.25 -28.42 -28.25
C GLU A 335 5.12 -27.54 -27.67
N SER A 336 5.42 -26.78 -26.62
CA SER A 336 4.50 -25.83 -26.02
C SER A 336 5.20 -24.52 -25.66
N GLU A 337 4.41 -23.49 -25.45
CA GLU A 337 4.91 -22.17 -25.01
C GLU A 337 5.33 -22.17 -23.54
N LEU A 338 5.09 -23.23 -22.77
CA LEU A 338 5.32 -23.25 -21.32
C LEU A 338 6.78 -22.99 -20.96
N HIS A 339 7.73 -23.54 -21.71
CA HIS A 339 9.16 -23.29 -21.47
C HIS A 339 9.52 -21.84 -21.81
N VAL A 340 8.94 -21.27 -22.87
CA VAL A 340 9.11 -19.84 -23.20
C VAL A 340 8.56 -18.95 -22.08
N ILE A 341 7.34 -19.25 -21.63
CA ILE A 341 6.68 -18.53 -20.52
C ILE A 341 7.52 -18.61 -19.25
N TYR A 342 8.10 -19.77 -18.94
CA TYR A 342 8.99 -19.93 -17.78
C TYR A 342 10.19 -18.97 -17.83
N GLN A 343 10.82 -18.79 -19.00
CA GLN A 343 11.98 -17.90 -19.14
C GLN A 343 11.66 -16.41 -18.93
N VAL A 344 10.41 -16.00 -19.17
CA VAL A 344 9.97 -14.60 -19.00
C VAL A 344 9.16 -14.38 -17.73
N THR A 345 8.95 -15.42 -16.92
CA THR A 345 8.24 -15.30 -15.64
C THR A 345 9.15 -14.59 -14.63
N PRO A 346 8.76 -13.42 -14.11
CA PRO A 346 9.63 -12.66 -13.21
C PRO A 346 9.95 -13.45 -11.92
N TYR A 347 11.21 -13.45 -11.50
CA TYR A 347 11.62 -14.12 -10.26
C TYR A 347 10.86 -13.61 -9.03
N SER A 348 10.46 -12.35 -9.01
CA SER A 348 9.64 -11.73 -7.95
C SER A 348 8.27 -12.40 -7.76
N VAL A 349 7.76 -13.12 -8.76
CA VAL A 349 6.52 -13.90 -8.63
C VAL A 349 6.69 -15.01 -7.59
N SER A 350 7.88 -15.60 -7.46
CA SER A 350 8.18 -16.62 -6.44
C SER A 350 8.05 -16.10 -5.00
N GLU A 351 8.27 -14.81 -4.76
CA GLU A 351 8.11 -14.20 -3.43
C GLU A 351 6.62 -14.05 -3.05
N GLN A 352 5.72 -14.08 -4.05
CA GLN A 352 4.27 -14.01 -3.87
C GLN A 352 3.64 -15.40 -3.66
N TRP A 353 4.42 -16.49 -3.80
CA TRP A 353 3.93 -17.87 -3.71
C TRP A 353 3.66 -18.38 -2.30
N GLY A 354 3.93 -17.59 -1.25
CA GLY A 354 3.70 -17.99 0.15
C GLY A 354 2.25 -18.36 0.51
N GLN A 355 1.28 -18.15 -0.39
CA GLN A 355 -0.13 -18.53 -0.25
C GLN A 355 -0.60 -19.59 -1.26
N LEU A 356 0.31 -20.27 -1.96
CA LEU A 356 -0.08 -21.36 -2.85
C LEU A 356 -0.69 -22.51 -2.04
N ASP A 357 -1.87 -22.94 -2.48
CA ASP A 357 -2.45 -24.20 -2.03
C ASP A 357 -1.69 -25.35 -2.67
N TRP A 358 -0.70 -25.88 -1.95
CA TRP A 358 0.16 -26.96 -2.43
C TRP A 358 -0.61 -28.24 -2.74
N LEU A 359 -1.77 -28.48 -2.09
CA LEU A 359 -2.63 -29.64 -2.43
C LEU A 359 -3.27 -29.43 -3.80
N ARG A 360 -3.75 -28.21 -4.08
CA ARG A 360 -4.27 -27.87 -5.41
C ARG A 360 -3.18 -27.95 -6.48
N VAL A 361 -1.97 -27.48 -6.19
CA VAL A 361 -0.83 -27.61 -7.11
C VAL A 361 -0.52 -29.07 -7.39
N LEU A 362 -0.49 -29.93 -6.35
CA LEU A 362 -0.31 -31.38 -6.52
C LEU A 362 -1.40 -31.99 -7.41
N SER A 363 -2.67 -31.61 -7.20
CA SER A 363 -3.78 -32.11 -8.02
C SER A 363 -3.76 -31.65 -9.48
N LEU A 364 -3.05 -30.55 -9.79
CA LEU A 364 -2.83 -30.08 -11.16
C LEU A 364 -1.59 -30.71 -11.80
N TRP A 365 -0.67 -31.21 -10.97
CA TRP A 365 0.55 -31.87 -11.39
C TRP A 365 0.32 -33.34 -11.73
N GLU A 366 -0.48 -34.04 -10.92
CA GLU A 366 -1.00 -35.38 -11.21
C GLU A 366 -1.95 -35.37 -12.42
#